data_AF-A0A0C9YLH1-F1
#
_entry.id   AF-A0A0C9YLH1-F1
#
_cell.length_a   1.000
_cell.length_b   1.000
_cell.length_c   1.000
_cell.angle_alpha   90.00
_cell.angle_beta   90.00
_cell.angle_gamma   90.00
#
_symmetry.space_group_name_H-M   'P 1'
#
loop_
_entity.id
_entity.type
_entity.pdbx_description
1 polymer ?
#
loop_
_entity_poly.entity_id
_entity_poly.type
_entity_poly.pdbx_seq_one_letter_code
_entity_poly.pdbx_strand_id
1 'polypeptide(L)'
;MFFSRRRSLNRTSRPAFIVLLFGFLASVHAYFIVDQPGASTSWAVGSPYPVTWTKGLQDGIDMFDMELMRLYEDGLYLVAKSDVFTSAVPTTYSTLNVLLQDVPSGNDYFLLCLNSTDGVTFAISSRFTVSNSSSSSNPSPDPSVPTVTISGTPDPLKVFATTMGPASNSAHGLLYGDEPGVWGVLFMTGAAVLSGIWTLW
;
A
#
# COMPACT_ATOMS: atom_id res chain seq x y z
N MET A 1 13.91 -81.61 -20.28
CA MET A 1 14.54 -80.50 -19.55
C MET A 1 14.47 -79.27 -20.43
N PHE A 2 14.13 -78.10 -19.85
CA PHE A 2 14.18 -76.74 -20.42
C PHE A 2 12.99 -76.13 -21.19
N PHE A 3 12.15 -75.46 -20.39
CA PHE A 3 11.68 -74.06 -20.43
C PHE A 3 10.74 -73.52 -21.53
N SER A 4 9.52 -73.22 -21.05
CA SER A 4 8.54 -72.25 -21.52
C SER A 4 9.13 -70.84 -21.71
N ARG A 5 8.77 -70.16 -22.80
CA ARG A 5 9.00 -68.71 -22.96
C ARG A 5 7.75 -68.05 -23.55
N ARG A 6 6.87 -67.56 -22.67
CA ARG A 6 5.85 -66.56 -23.00
C ARG A 6 6.56 -65.32 -23.56
N ARG A 7 6.21 -64.86 -24.76
CA ARG A 7 6.54 -63.50 -25.22
C ARG A 7 5.38 -62.57 -24.88
N SER A 8 5.69 -61.66 -23.96
CA SER A 8 4.86 -60.57 -23.48
C SER A 8 4.45 -59.62 -24.60
N LEU A 9 3.18 -59.18 -24.56
CA LEU A 9 2.64 -58.09 -25.37
C LEU A 9 3.32 -56.78 -24.90
N ASN A 10 4.19 -56.20 -25.72
CA ASN A 10 4.80 -54.89 -25.42
C ASN A 10 3.77 -53.78 -25.66
N ARG A 11 3.02 -53.43 -24.61
CA ARG A 11 2.22 -52.20 -24.55
C ARG A 11 3.18 -51.05 -24.25
N THR A 12 3.59 -50.31 -25.28
CA THR A 12 4.40 -49.09 -25.13
C THR A 12 3.53 -48.00 -24.52
N SER A 13 3.55 -47.87 -23.20
CA SER A 13 3.05 -46.68 -22.50
C SER A 13 3.97 -45.51 -22.82
N ARG A 14 3.48 -44.53 -23.59
CA ARG A 14 4.16 -43.24 -23.76
C ARG A 14 4.09 -42.49 -22.41
N PRO A 15 5.21 -42.00 -21.85
CA PRO A 15 5.16 -41.15 -20.68
C PRO A 15 4.61 -39.77 -21.07
N ALA A 16 3.47 -39.39 -20.50
CA ALA A 16 2.96 -38.04 -20.57
C ALA A 16 3.87 -37.13 -19.74
N PHE A 17 4.71 -36.33 -20.40
CA PHE A 17 5.46 -35.26 -19.77
C PHE A 17 4.49 -34.12 -19.44
N ILE A 18 4.01 -34.07 -18.21
CA ILE A 18 3.28 -32.91 -17.68
C ILE A 18 4.34 -31.85 -17.33
N VAL A 19 4.52 -30.87 -18.21
CA VAL A 19 5.31 -29.67 -17.93
C VAL A 19 4.43 -28.72 -17.12
N LEU A 20 4.58 -28.77 -15.80
CA LEU A 20 3.90 -27.86 -14.88
C LEU A 20 4.72 -26.56 -14.81
N LEU A 21 4.44 -25.64 -15.73
CA LEU A 21 5.02 -24.30 -15.71
C LEU A 21 4.35 -23.51 -14.58
N PHE A 22 4.92 -23.57 -13.38
CA PHE A 22 4.57 -22.67 -12.28
C PHE A 22 4.95 -21.25 -12.71
N GLY A 23 3.98 -20.52 -13.28
CA GLY A 23 4.07 -19.09 -13.47
C GLY A 23 4.11 -18.44 -12.08
N PHE A 24 5.30 -18.12 -11.60
CA PHE A 24 5.46 -17.18 -10.51
C PHE A 24 4.93 -15.83 -10.99
N LEU A 25 3.67 -15.54 -10.68
CA LEU A 25 3.15 -14.18 -10.68
C LEU A 25 3.96 -13.44 -9.61
N ALA A 26 4.96 -12.69 -10.03
CA ALA A 26 5.64 -11.76 -9.14
C ALA A 26 4.60 -10.71 -8.71
N SER A 27 4.13 -10.82 -7.48
CA SER A 27 3.36 -9.75 -6.83
C SER A 27 4.30 -8.53 -6.75
N VAL A 28 4.12 -7.57 -7.66
CA VAL A 28 4.79 -6.28 -7.55
C VAL A 28 4.32 -5.66 -6.23
N HIS A 29 5.24 -5.51 -5.28
CA HIS A 29 4.91 -4.84 -4.02
C HIS A 29 4.59 -3.38 -4.32
N ALA A 30 3.45 -2.92 -3.82
CA ALA A 30 3.02 -1.54 -3.88
C ALA A 30 4.15 -0.62 -3.38
N TYR A 31 4.56 0.34 -4.22
CA TYR A 31 5.57 1.32 -3.85
C TYR A 31 4.86 2.51 -3.21
N PHE A 32 4.98 2.68 -1.90
CA PHE A 32 4.50 3.87 -1.19
C PHE A 32 5.60 4.30 -0.23
N ILE A 33 6.12 5.51 -0.40
CA ILE A 33 7.16 6.08 0.45
C ILE A 33 6.71 7.44 0.98
N VAL A 34 6.93 7.68 2.27
CA VAL A 34 6.80 9.01 2.87
C VAL A 34 8.16 9.71 2.76
N ASP A 35 8.22 10.79 1.98
CA ASP A 35 9.44 11.55 1.69
C ASP A 35 9.71 12.61 2.78
N GLN A 36 8.64 13.18 3.35
CA GLN A 36 8.70 14.07 4.50
C GLN A 36 7.62 13.66 5.52
N PRO A 37 7.95 13.60 6.82
CA PRO A 37 9.22 13.99 7.43
C PRO A 37 10.35 12.97 7.21
N GLY A 38 11.57 13.47 7.06
CA GLY A 38 12.80 12.68 6.95
C GLY A 38 13.51 12.50 8.30
N ALA A 39 14.57 11.68 8.32
CA ALA A 39 15.29 11.31 9.54
C ALA A 39 15.92 12.48 10.32
N SER A 40 16.21 13.59 9.64
CA SER A 40 16.78 14.81 10.23
C SER A 40 15.74 15.93 10.42
N THR A 41 14.47 15.66 10.15
CA THR A 41 13.40 16.66 10.25
C THR A 41 13.08 16.95 11.72
N SER A 42 12.86 18.23 12.04
CA SER A 42 12.55 18.67 13.40
C SER A 42 11.45 19.72 13.42
N TRP A 43 10.19 19.30 13.51
CA TRP A 43 9.04 20.21 13.49
C TRP A 43 8.92 21.03 14.77
N ALA A 44 8.66 22.32 14.62
CA ALA A 44 8.27 23.17 15.73
C ALA A 44 6.76 23.08 16.00
N VAL A 45 6.39 23.02 17.28
CA VAL A 45 5.01 23.26 17.70
C VAL A 45 4.59 24.69 17.28
N GLY A 46 3.37 24.83 16.79
CA GLY A 46 2.79 26.11 16.36
C GLY A 46 3.14 26.50 14.92
N SER A 47 3.85 25.66 14.16
CA SER A 47 4.15 25.89 12.74
C SER A 47 3.68 24.72 11.86
N PRO A 48 3.11 24.99 10.67
CA PRO A 48 2.74 23.94 9.73
C PRO A 48 3.96 23.44 8.96
N TYR A 49 4.02 22.13 8.75
CA TYR A 49 5.04 21.47 7.94
C TYR A 49 4.41 20.50 6.94
N PRO A 50 5.03 20.33 5.75
CA PRO A 50 4.50 19.41 4.76
C PRO A 50 4.84 17.97 5.13
N VAL A 51 3.82 17.11 5.04
CA VAL A 51 3.96 15.67 4.88
C VAL A 51 3.86 15.38 3.39
N THR A 52 4.87 14.72 2.83
CA THR A 52 4.90 14.40 1.41
C THR A 52 5.12 12.91 1.19
N TRP A 53 4.54 12.38 0.13
CA TRP A 53 4.68 10.97 -0.23
C TRP A 53 4.78 10.76 -1.73
N THR A 54 5.46 9.68 -2.10
CA THR A 54 5.56 9.16 -3.47
C THR A 54 4.90 7.79 -3.55
N LYS A 55 4.01 7.63 -4.52
CA LYS A 55 3.30 6.38 -4.78
C LYS A 55 3.71 5.77 -6.13
N GLY A 56 3.58 4.45 -6.25
CA GLY A 56 3.78 3.71 -7.47
C GLY A 56 2.59 3.86 -8.42
N LEU A 57 2.84 3.71 -9.72
CA LEU A 57 1.76 3.52 -10.67
C LEU A 57 1.15 2.13 -10.46
N GLN A 58 -0.19 2.06 -10.43
CA GLN A 58 -0.94 0.80 -10.29
C GLN A 58 -0.57 0.00 -9.03
N ASP A 59 -0.24 0.69 -7.95
CA ASP A 59 0.07 0.09 -6.64
C ASP A 59 -1.18 -0.47 -5.91
N GLY A 60 -2.37 -0.25 -6.44
CA GLY A 60 -3.65 -0.66 -5.83
C GLY A 60 -3.99 0.11 -4.55
N ILE A 61 -3.25 1.19 -4.26
CA ILE A 61 -3.49 2.05 -3.11
C ILE A 61 -4.16 3.31 -3.62
N ASP A 62 -5.48 3.34 -3.52
CA ASP A 62 -6.31 4.49 -3.89
C ASP A 62 -6.68 5.35 -2.68
N MET A 63 -6.51 4.78 -1.48
CA MET A 63 -6.88 5.42 -0.24
C MET A 63 -6.04 4.97 0.95
N PHE A 64 -5.75 5.90 1.85
CA PHE A 64 -5.10 5.63 3.13
C PHE A 64 -5.51 6.67 4.18
N ASP A 65 -5.46 6.25 5.43
CA ASP A 65 -5.49 7.06 6.63
C ASP A 65 -4.06 7.44 7.03
N MET A 66 -3.91 8.59 7.66
CA MET A 66 -2.65 9.07 8.21
C MET A 66 -2.75 9.18 9.72
N GLU A 67 -1.76 8.61 10.37
CA GLU A 67 -1.63 8.52 11.81
C GLU A 67 -0.24 8.99 12.24
N LEU A 68 -0.16 9.72 13.36
CA LEU A 68 1.11 10.14 13.97
C LEU A 68 1.26 9.42 15.31
N MET A 69 2.42 8.81 15.50
CA MET A 69 2.71 7.99 16.68
C MET A 69 4.07 8.35 17.27
N ARG A 70 4.27 7.96 18.53
CA ARG A 70 5.55 7.98 19.23
C ARG A 70 6.02 6.55 19.46
N LEU A 71 7.33 6.34 19.46
CA LEU A 71 7.90 5.00 19.66
C LEU A 71 7.98 4.63 21.15
N TYR A 72 8.25 5.61 22.02
CA TYR A 72 8.51 5.36 23.45
C TYR A 72 7.35 5.77 24.36
N GLU A 73 6.28 6.31 23.79
CA GLU A 73 5.08 6.69 24.53
C GLU A 73 3.89 6.00 23.89
N ASP A 74 3.00 5.49 24.73
CA ASP A 74 1.75 4.93 24.25
C ASP A 74 0.84 6.07 23.80
N GLY A 75 0.32 5.93 22.59
CA GLY A 75 -0.77 6.73 22.09
C GLY A 75 -0.60 7.17 20.65
N LEU A 76 -1.72 7.63 20.12
CA LEU A 76 -1.94 7.80 18.70
C LEU A 76 -2.62 9.14 18.46
N TYR A 77 -2.15 9.86 17.45
CA TYR A 77 -2.85 11.00 16.88
C TYR A 77 -3.45 10.61 15.55
N LEU A 78 -4.78 10.70 15.45
CA LEU A 78 -5.50 10.46 14.22
C LEU A 78 -5.45 11.73 13.35
N VAL A 79 -4.56 11.76 12.35
CA VAL A 79 -4.27 12.99 11.58
C VAL A 79 -5.34 13.19 10.50
N ALA A 80 -5.45 12.26 9.56
CA ALA A 80 -6.38 12.39 8.44
C ALA A 80 -7.02 11.04 8.12
N LYS A 81 -8.35 11.02 7.99
CA LYS A 81 -9.11 9.84 7.57
C LYS A 81 -9.43 9.88 6.09
N SER A 82 -9.29 8.72 5.46
CA SER A 82 -10.01 8.32 4.26
C SER A 82 -11.45 7.94 4.63
N ASP A 83 -12.44 8.70 4.17
CA ASP A 83 -13.86 8.34 4.29
C ASP A 83 -14.25 7.23 3.28
N VAL A 84 -15.10 6.33 3.78
CA VAL A 84 -15.60 5.10 3.18
C VAL A 84 -16.85 5.34 2.30
N PHE A 85 -17.58 6.43 2.52
CA PHE A 85 -18.76 6.78 1.69
C PHE A 85 -18.54 7.95 0.76
N THR A 86 -17.65 8.85 1.15
CA THR A 86 -17.12 9.89 0.32
C THR A 86 -15.70 10.17 0.77
N SER A 87 -14.72 9.47 0.21
CA SER A 87 -13.40 10.01 -0.15
C SER A 87 -12.18 9.65 0.69
N ALA A 88 -11.22 9.04 0.00
CA ALA A 88 -9.83 8.87 0.39
C ALA A 88 -9.09 10.18 0.71
N VAL A 89 -7.91 10.11 1.37
CA VAL A 89 -6.83 11.05 1.00
C VAL A 89 -6.57 10.79 -0.49
N PRO A 90 -6.92 11.71 -1.40
CA PRO A 90 -6.72 11.47 -2.81
C PRO A 90 -5.25 11.20 -3.06
N THR A 91 -4.93 10.12 -3.73
CA THR A 91 -3.59 9.89 -4.27
C THR A 91 -3.18 10.92 -5.33
N THR A 92 -4.09 11.81 -5.72
CA THR A 92 -3.78 13.02 -6.50
C THR A 92 -3.06 14.09 -5.69
N TYR A 93 -3.19 14.07 -4.36
CA TYR A 93 -2.27 14.80 -3.50
C TYR A 93 -1.02 13.97 -3.26
N SER A 94 0.12 14.64 -3.33
CA SER A 94 1.41 14.13 -2.84
C SER A 94 1.86 14.84 -1.57
N THR A 95 1.04 15.75 -1.05
CA THR A 95 1.38 16.66 0.04
C THR A 95 0.16 16.99 0.91
N LEU A 96 0.37 17.07 2.23
CA LEU A 96 -0.58 17.59 3.23
C LEU A 96 0.19 18.44 4.24
N ASN A 97 -0.29 19.63 4.60
CA ASN A 97 0.35 20.38 5.68
C ASN A 97 -0.19 19.91 7.04
N VAL A 98 0.70 19.68 7.99
CA VAL A 98 0.37 19.29 9.37
C VAL A 98 0.89 20.35 10.33
N LEU A 99 -0.01 20.91 11.14
CA LEU A 99 0.27 21.83 12.23
C LEU A 99 0.15 21.08 13.55
N LEU A 100 1.24 21.04 14.32
CA LEU A 100 1.25 20.50 15.68
C LEU A 100 0.96 21.62 16.67
N GLN A 101 -0.06 21.47 17.51
CA GLN A 101 -0.41 22.46 18.54
C GLN A 101 -0.48 21.80 19.92
N ASP A 102 0.28 22.29 20.90
CA ASP A 102 0.32 21.72 22.26
C ASP A 102 0.69 20.21 22.28
N VAL A 103 1.44 19.76 21.28
CA VAL A 103 1.98 18.40 21.18
C VAL A 103 3.30 18.32 21.96
N PRO A 104 3.50 17.33 22.85
CA PRO A 104 4.73 17.21 23.63
C PRO A 104 5.99 17.12 22.76
N SER A 105 7.11 17.72 23.18
CA SER A 105 8.36 17.54 22.46
C SER A 105 8.92 16.12 22.60
N GLY A 106 9.57 15.61 21.57
CA GLY A 106 10.13 14.26 21.52
C GLY A 106 10.87 14.02 20.21
N ASN A 107 11.77 13.04 20.17
CA ASN A 107 12.61 12.70 19.01
C ASN A 107 12.24 11.35 18.38
N ASP A 108 11.06 10.85 18.71
CA ASP A 108 10.63 9.49 18.45
C ASP A 108 9.31 9.44 17.67
N TYR A 109 8.94 10.55 17.02
CA TYR A 109 7.74 10.65 16.22
C TYR A 109 7.91 9.99 14.87
N PHE A 110 6.85 9.34 14.37
CA PHE A 110 6.79 8.82 13.00
C PHE A 110 5.35 8.80 12.52
N LEU A 111 5.17 8.92 11.20
CA LEU A 111 3.88 8.83 10.54
C LEU A 111 3.65 7.42 10.00
N LEU A 112 2.41 7.00 10.08
CA LEU A 112 1.90 5.77 9.53
C LEU A 112 0.85 6.10 8.47
N CYS A 113 1.05 5.61 7.24
CA CYS A 113 0.05 5.61 6.19
C CYS A 113 -0.51 4.18 6.11
N LEU A 114 -1.78 4.01 6.43
CA LEU A 114 -2.42 2.70 6.55
C LEU A 114 -3.88 2.75 6.08
N ASN A 115 -4.50 1.59 5.86
CA ASN A 115 -5.94 1.47 5.85
C ASN A 115 -6.39 0.99 7.22
N SER A 116 -7.03 1.86 8.01
CA SER A 116 -7.51 1.53 9.37
C SER A 116 -8.64 0.50 9.38
N THR A 117 -9.35 0.30 8.27
CA THR A 117 -10.42 -0.70 8.15
C THR A 117 -9.86 -2.12 8.09
N ASP A 118 -8.83 -2.30 7.26
CA ASP A 118 -8.22 -3.62 7.01
C ASP A 118 -6.94 -3.85 7.84
N GLY A 119 -6.46 -2.82 8.55
CA GLY A 119 -5.22 -2.86 9.32
C GLY A 119 -3.95 -2.95 8.46
N VAL A 120 -4.04 -2.63 7.15
CA VAL A 120 -2.91 -2.75 6.23
C VAL A 120 -2.08 -1.48 6.26
N THR A 121 -0.81 -1.59 6.65
CA THR A 121 0.15 -0.49 6.57
C THR A 121 0.74 -0.41 5.17
N PHE A 122 0.70 0.76 4.57
CA PHE A 122 1.29 1.04 3.25
C PHE A 122 2.69 1.65 3.36
N ALA A 123 2.86 2.62 4.26
CA ALA A 123 4.14 3.30 4.44
C ALA A 123 4.34 3.79 5.87
N ILE A 124 5.61 3.92 6.25
CA ILE A 124 6.05 4.47 7.53
C ILE A 124 7.09 5.54 7.21
N SER A 125 6.97 6.72 7.82
CA SER A 125 7.99 7.75 7.66
C SER A 125 9.28 7.40 8.39
N SER A 126 10.35 8.14 8.08
CA SER A 126 11.48 8.19 9.01
C SER A 126 11.05 8.79 10.34
N ARG A 127 11.77 8.43 11.41
CA ARG A 127 11.58 9.10 12.70
C ARG A 127 12.01 10.55 12.61
N PHE A 128 11.29 11.43 13.28
CA PHE A 128 11.57 12.85 13.29
C PHE A 128 11.36 13.43 14.69
N THR A 129 11.83 14.66 14.86
CA THR A 129 11.74 15.37 16.14
C THR A 129 10.60 16.38 16.12
N VAL A 130 9.88 16.48 17.22
CA VAL A 130 8.98 17.59 17.55
C VAL A 130 9.62 18.38 18.69
N SER A 131 9.74 19.68 18.52
CA SER A 131 10.34 20.57 19.50
C SER A 131 9.55 21.87 19.62
N ASN A 132 9.82 22.66 20.65
CA ASN A 132 9.18 23.97 20.82
C ASN A 132 9.88 25.09 20.01
N SER A 133 10.91 24.75 19.24
CA SER A 133 11.74 25.71 18.51
C SER A 133 11.81 25.37 17.03
N SER A 134 11.69 26.38 16.18
CA SER A 134 11.84 26.22 14.72
C SER A 134 13.29 26.01 14.31
N SER A 135 13.59 24.88 13.67
CA SER A 135 14.83 24.70 12.90
C SER A 135 14.66 25.25 11.48
N SER A 136 15.64 26.02 11.00
CA SER A 136 15.62 26.65 9.66
C SER A 136 15.79 25.67 8.49
N SER A 137 16.08 24.40 8.75
CA SER A 137 16.33 23.38 7.73
C SER A 137 15.09 22.59 7.29
N ASN A 138 13.92 22.87 7.86
CA ASN A 138 12.70 22.15 7.48
C ASN A 138 12.12 22.66 6.16
N PRO A 139 11.48 21.78 5.38
CA PRO A 139 10.72 22.21 4.20
C PRO A 139 9.60 23.17 4.61
N SER A 140 9.36 24.17 3.77
CA SER A 140 8.25 25.12 3.95
C SER A 140 6.91 24.45 3.62
N PRO A 141 5.82 24.85 4.29
CA PRO A 141 4.48 24.35 3.97
C PRO A 141 4.09 24.71 2.53
N ASP A 142 3.30 23.85 1.88
CA ASP A 142 2.79 24.11 0.53
C ASP A 142 1.49 24.93 0.64
N PRO A 143 1.44 26.18 0.15
CA PRO A 143 0.26 27.04 0.28
C PRO A 143 -0.95 26.54 -0.53
N SER A 144 -0.77 25.57 -1.43
CA SER A 144 -1.80 25.04 -2.33
C SER A 144 -2.62 23.91 -1.71
N VAL A 145 -2.20 23.38 -0.55
CA VAL A 145 -2.85 22.25 0.13
C VAL A 145 -3.37 22.66 1.51
N PRO A 146 -4.44 22.00 2.01
CA PRO A 146 -4.99 22.31 3.32
C PRO A 146 -4.00 22.00 4.45
N THR A 147 -4.19 22.69 5.57
CA THR A 147 -3.46 22.44 6.82
C THR A 147 -4.34 21.72 7.83
N VAL A 148 -3.85 20.59 8.33
CA VAL A 148 -4.49 19.79 9.37
C VAL A 148 -3.84 20.11 10.70
N THR A 149 -4.66 20.47 11.69
CA THR A 149 -4.17 20.79 13.02
C THR A 149 -4.40 19.62 13.96
N ILE A 150 -3.35 19.09 14.57
CA ILE A 150 -3.44 18.09 15.62
C ILE A 150 -3.01 18.70 16.95
N SER A 151 -3.76 18.39 18.02
CA SER A 151 -3.53 19.06 19.29
C SER A 151 -3.66 18.22 20.55
N GLY A 152 -2.91 18.68 21.56
CA GLY A 152 -2.83 18.11 22.90
C GLY A 152 -2.01 16.83 22.96
N THR A 153 -2.31 16.00 23.96
CA THR A 153 -1.68 14.68 24.13
C THR A 153 -2.29 13.64 23.21
N PRO A 154 -1.56 12.54 22.92
CA PRO A 154 -2.10 11.44 22.12
C PRO A 154 -3.34 10.85 22.79
N ASP A 155 -4.37 10.54 22.00
CA ASP A 155 -5.61 9.96 22.50
C ASP A 155 -6.28 9.14 21.39
N PRO A 156 -6.27 7.79 21.48
CA PRO A 156 -6.84 6.92 20.46
C PRO A 156 -8.37 6.98 20.40
N LEU A 157 -9.03 7.63 21.37
CA LEU A 157 -10.49 7.81 21.38
C LEU A 157 -10.93 9.10 20.69
N LYS A 158 -9.99 10.00 20.34
CA LYS A 158 -10.31 11.18 19.55
C LYS A 158 -10.76 10.77 18.15
N VAL A 159 -11.54 11.64 17.52
CA VAL A 159 -11.81 11.54 16.08
C VAL A 159 -10.60 12.04 15.28
N PHE A 160 -10.53 11.66 14.01
CA PHE A 160 -9.53 12.20 13.09
C PHE A 160 -9.63 13.73 13.01
N ALA A 161 -8.48 14.40 12.98
CA ALA A 161 -8.42 15.86 12.90
C ALA A 161 -8.98 16.40 11.58
N THR A 162 -8.94 15.60 10.50
CA THR A 162 -9.63 15.91 9.25
C THR A 162 -10.15 14.66 8.54
N THR A 163 -11.09 14.88 7.63
CA THR A 163 -11.54 13.93 6.61
C THR A 163 -11.33 14.57 5.26
N MET A 164 -10.56 13.92 4.38
CA MET A 164 -10.20 14.49 3.08
C MET A 164 -11.26 14.14 2.01
N GLY A 165 -11.44 15.01 1.00
CA GLY A 165 -12.40 14.86 -0.10
C GLY A 165 -11.93 13.95 -1.25
N PRO A 166 -12.75 13.65 -2.29
CA PRO A 166 -12.64 12.39 -3.06
C PRO A 166 -11.40 12.25 -3.89
N ALA A 167 -10.85 11.03 -3.93
CA ALA A 167 -9.94 10.62 -4.98
C ALA A 167 -10.68 10.74 -6.32
N SER A 168 -10.27 11.70 -7.15
CA SER A 168 -11.00 12.04 -8.39
C SER A 168 -10.91 10.96 -9.48
N ASN A 169 -10.33 9.79 -9.21
CA ASN A 169 -10.03 8.75 -10.19
C ASN A 169 -10.40 7.32 -9.77
N SER A 170 -11.20 7.10 -8.72
CA SER A 170 -11.55 5.75 -8.22
C SER A 170 -12.56 4.97 -9.06
N ALA A 171 -12.68 5.26 -10.37
CA ALA A 171 -13.47 4.43 -11.28
C ALA A 171 -12.68 3.18 -11.67
N HIS A 172 -12.65 2.20 -10.78
CA HIS A 172 -12.08 0.88 -11.07
C HIS A 172 -13.03 0.13 -12.01
N GLY A 173 -12.57 -0.16 -13.23
CA GLY A 173 -13.30 -1.05 -14.13
C GLY A 173 -13.49 -2.44 -13.50
N LEU A 174 -14.51 -3.18 -13.93
CA LEU A 174 -14.88 -4.52 -13.42
C LEU A 174 -13.73 -5.56 -13.41
N LEU A 175 -12.58 -5.25 -14.01
CA LEU A 175 -11.39 -6.11 -14.15
C LEU A 175 -10.12 -5.50 -13.54
N TYR A 176 -10.23 -4.39 -12.81
CA TYR A 176 -9.08 -3.67 -12.27
C TYR A 176 -8.43 -4.44 -11.12
N GLY A 177 -7.11 -4.64 -11.18
CA GLY A 177 -6.33 -5.38 -10.18
C GLY A 177 -6.13 -6.87 -10.45
N ASP A 178 -6.89 -7.44 -11.40
CA ASP A 178 -6.89 -8.88 -11.71
C ASP A 178 -6.33 -9.20 -13.11
N GLU A 179 -5.70 -8.24 -13.78
CA GLU A 179 -5.20 -8.42 -15.15
C GLU A 179 -4.33 -9.68 -15.34
N PRO A 180 -3.37 -10.00 -14.45
CA PRO A 180 -2.59 -11.23 -14.59
C PRO A 180 -3.45 -12.50 -14.45
N GLY A 181 -4.51 -12.46 -13.64
CA GLY A 181 -5.47 -13.54 -13.46
C GLY A 181 -6.38 -13.74 -14.68
N VAL A 182 -6.88 -12.66 -15.27
CA VAL A 182 -7.75 -12.69 -16.47
C VAL A 182 -7.01 -13.23 -17.69
N TRP A 183 -5.77 -12.76 -17.93
CA TRP A 183 -4.93 -13.32 -18.98
C TRP A 183 -4.57 -14.79 -18.69
N GLY A 184 -4.31 -15.14 -17.43
CA GLY A 184 -4.11 -16.53 -17.01
C GLY A 184 -5.30 -17.44 -17.33
N VAL A 185 -6.52 -17.02 -17.02
CA VAL A 185 -7.75 -17.77 -17.32
C VAL A 185 -7.99 -17.89 -18.83
N LEU A 186 -7.77 -16.81 -19.60
CA LEU A 186 -7.89 -16.84 -21.07
C LEU A 186 -6.85 -17.78 -21.71
N PHE A 187 -5.60 -17.74 -21.25
CA PHE A 187 -4.56 -18.64 -21.73
C PHE A 187 -4.86 -20.10 -21.38
N MET A 188 -5.32 -20.38 -20.15
CA MET A 188 -5.68 -21.74 -19.72
C MET A 188 -6.87 -22.28 -20.52
N THR A 189 -7.88 -21.44 -20.76
CA THR A 189 -9.06 -21.83 -21.55
C THR A 189 -8.67 -22.07 -23.01
N GLY A 190 -7.83 -21.21 -23.60
CA GLY A 190 -7.30 -21.39 -24.95
C GLY A 190 -6.46 -22.66 -25.10
N ALA A 191 -5.57 -22.94 -24.15
CA ALA A 191 -4.75 -24.16 -24.15
C ALA A 191 -5.61 -25.43 -24.00
N ALA A 192 -6.65 -25.40 -23.16
CA ALA A 192 -7.58 -26.52 -23.01
C ALA A 192 -8.37 -26.81 -24.31
N VAL A 193 -8.85 -25.76 -24.98
CA VAL A 193 -9.58 -25.91 -26.26
C VAL A 193 -8.65 -26.41 -27.37
N LEU A 194 -7.44 -25.85 -27.49
CA LEU A 194 -6.48 -26.25 -28.52
C LEU A 194 -5.95 -27.68 -28.29
N SER A 195 -5.75 -28.10 -27.04
CA SER A 195 -5.36 -29.48 -26.73
C SER A 195 -6.48 -30.48 -27.01
N GLY A 196 -7.74 -30.14 -26.72
CA GLY A 196 -8.89 -30.96 -27.10
C GLY A 196 -9.00 -31.15 -28.63
N ILE A 197 -8.82 -30.07 -29.40
CA ILE A 197 -8.82 -30.12 -30.87
C ILE A 197 -7.67 -30.98 -31.42
N TRP A 198 -6.49 -30.91 -30.81
CA TRP A 198 -5.32 -31.71 -31.21
C TRP A 198 -5.52 -33.21 -30.98
N THR A 199 -6.37 -33.61 -30.04
CA THR A 199 -6.68 -35.03 -29.78
C THR A 199 -7.76 -35.63 -30.68
N LEU A 200 -8.35 -34.84 -31.60
CA LEU A 200 -9.40 -35.28 -32.53
C LEU A 200 -8.88 -35.80 -33.88
N TRP A 201 -7.56 -35.96 -34.06
CA TRP A 201 -6.92 -36.55 -35.23
C TRP A 201 -6.03 -37.76 -34.88
#